data_AF-A0A3P3YXK3-F1
#
_entry.id   AF-A0A3P3YXK3-F1
#
_cell.length_a   1.000
_cell.length_b   1.000
_cell.length_c   1.000
_cell.angle_alpha   90.00
_cell.angle_beta   90.00
_cell.angle_gamma   90.00
#
_symmetry.space_group_name_H-M   'P 1'
#
loop_
_entity.id
_entity.type
_entity.pdbx_description
1 polymer ?
#
loop_
_entity_poly.entity_id
_entity_poly.type
_entity_poly.pdbx_seq_one_letter_code
_entity_poly.pdbx_strand_id
1 'polypeptide(L)'
;MAGKFRGDVGKLSKTKKSKAAKRAKGKKVVSLVKRSPKLAQDTLQSRIAELTSRDSAARASISGSKTSKAAIPLSAAKVQVGKAALEVVGKRKRERVVPEKDAPVQRSTAEAVGLKILHQAVKSQSHGRLLPHQNRHDYEYRLRSVATMGVVQLFNSLAQSRKASTALEAEEMRLTSDKVMEKKQVVSKEVFLAALRQPQQY
;
A
#
# COMPACT_ATOMS: atom_id res chain seq x y z
N MET A 1 -14.21 -42.56 -35.98
CA MET A 1 -15.24 -42.00 -35.07
C MET A 1 -14.69 -40.72 -34.44
N ALA A 2 -15.16 -39.56 -34.90
CA ALA A 2 -14.75 -38.27 -34.33
C ALA A 2 -15.62 -37.96 -33.10
N GLY A 3 -14.98 -37.82 -31.93
CA GLY A 3 -15.65 -37.50 -30.67
C GLY A 3 -16.29 -36.11 -30.67
N LYS A 4 -17.37 -35.95 -29.91
CA LYS A 4 -18.14 -34.69 -29.80
C LYS A 4 -17.32 -33.62 -29.06
N PHE A 5 -16.61 -32.77 -29.80
CA PHE A 5 -16.06 -31.52 -29.28
C PHE A 5 -17.20 -30.49 -29.17
N ARG A 6 -17.98 -30.57 -28.09
CA ARG A 6 -18.95 -29.53 -27.68
C ARG A 6 -18.53 -29.00 -26.31
N GLY A 7 -17.41 -28.29 -26.27
CA GLY A 7 -17.18 -27.32 -25.21
C GLY A 7 -18.00 -26.08 -25.54
N ASP A 8 -18.92 -25.70 -24.65
CA ASP A 8 -19.75 -24.49 -24.77
C ASP A 8 -18.87 -23.23 -24.91
N VAL A 9 -18.53 -22.88 -26.14
CA VAL A 9 -17.89 -21.61 -26.48
C VAL A 9 -18.97 -20.52 -26.35
N GLY A 10 -18.96 -19.79 -25.24
CA GLY A 10 -19.74 -18.54 -25.13
C GLY A 10 -20.65 -18.37 -23.91
N LYS A 11 -20.70 -19.30 -22.96
CA LYS A 11 -21.36 -19.00 -21.67
C LYS A 11 -20.32 -18.61 -20.63
N LEU A 12 -20.21 -17.30 -20.38
CA LEU A 12 -19.52 -16.73 -19.22
C LEU A 12 -20.14 -17.35 -17.95
N SER A 13 -19.52 -18.43 -17.45
CA SER A 13 -19.91 -19.00 -16.16
C SER A 13 -19.77 -17.89 -15.11
N LYS A 14 -20.86 -17.59 -14.40
CA LYS A 14 -20.82 -16.57 -13.35
C LYS A 14 -19.74 -16.97 -12.37
N THR A 15 -18.79 -16.07 -12.13
CA THR A 15 -17.65 -16.32 -11.24
C THR A 15 -18.16 -16.81 -9.88
N LYS A 16 -17.72 -18.01 -9.46
CA LYS A 16 -18.04 -18.53 -8.13
C LYS A 16 -17.47 -17.56 -7.11
N LYS A 17 -18.33 -16.77 -6.46
CA LYS A 17 -17.94 -15.86 -5.38
C LYS A 17 -17.16 -16.65 -4.32
N SER A 18 -15.95 -16.20 -4.01
CA SER A 18 -15.08 -16.83 -3.02
C SER A 18 -15.77 -16.90 -1.65
N LYS A 19 -15.37 -17.87 -0.80
CA LYS A 19 -15.89 -18.00 0.58
C LYS A 19 -15.75 -16.68 1.36
N ALA A 20 -14.71 -15.90 1.09
CA ALA A 20 -14.50 -14.57 1.68
C ALA A 20 -15.57 -13.55 1.23
N ALA A 21 -15.93 -13.52 -0.06
CA ALA A 21 -16.96 -12.62 -0.59
C ALA A 21 -18.37 -12.97 -0.06
N LYS A 22 -18.66 -14.24 0.24
CA LYS A 22 -19.90 -14.66 0.90
C LYS A 22 -19.95 -14.23 2.38
N ARG A 23 -18.83 -14.29 3.10
CA ARG A 23 -18.72 -13.84 4.50
C ARG A 23 -18.88 -12.32 4.67
N ALA A 24 -18.44 -11.53 3.70
CA ALA A 24 -18.56 -10.07 3.76
C ALA A 24 -20.02 -9.57 3.70
N LYS A 25 -20.90 -10.27 2.97
CA LYS A 25 -22.34 -9.94 2.88
C LYS A 25 -23.14 -10.27 4.15
N GLY A 26 -22.63 -11.15 5.01
CA GLY A 26 -23.29 -11.54 6.27
C GLY A 26 -23.00 -10.62 7.46
N LYS A 27 -22.05 -9.69 7.34
CA LYS A 27 -21.76 -8.73 8.40
C LYS A 27 -22.68 -7.53 8.26
N LYS A 28 -23.69 -7.46 9.14
CA LYS A 28 -24.46 -6.24 9.41
C LYS A 28 -23.46 -5.07 9.52
N VAL A 29 -23.70 -3.99 8.78
CA VAL A 29 -22.94 -2.75 8.90
C VAL A 29 -23.17 -2.22 10.32
N VAL A 30 -22.25 -2.55 11.23
CA VAL A 30 -22.22 -1.98 12.57
C VAL A 30 -21.52 -0.64 12.42
N SER A 31 -22.28 0.44 12.51
CA SER A 31 -21.72 1.79 12.64
C SER A 31 -20.72 1.80 13.79
N LEU A 32 -19.50 2.30 13.55
CA LEU A 32 -18.39 2.27 14.50
C LEU A 32 -18.59 3.17 15.74
N VAL A 33 -19.69 3.92 15.79
CA VAL A 33 -20.13 4.62 16.99
C VAL A 33 -20.99 3.67 17.81
N LYS A 34 -20.44 3.13 18.91
CA LYS A 34 -21.25 2.56 19.98
C LYS A 34 -22.07 3.70 20.58
N ARG A 35 -23.29 3.91 20.08
CA ARG A 35 -24.27 4.76 20.76
C ARG A 35 -24.51 4.10 22.12
N SER A 36 -24.33 4.85 23.21
CA SER A 36 -24.77 4.41 24.52
C SER A 36 -26.25 4.01 24.44
N PRO A 37 -26.70 3.03 25.25
CA PRO A 37 -28.11 2.68 25.31
C PRO A 37 -28.92 3.95 25.58
N LYS A 38 -30.03 4.11 24.85
CA LYS A 38 -30.94 5.25 25.05
C LYS A 38 -31.38 5.23 26.51
N LEU A 39 -31.09 6.30 27.24
CA LEU A 39 -31.55 6.48 28.62
C LEU A 39 -33.08 6.52 28.62
N ALA A 40 -33.70 5.95 29.66
CA ALA A 40 -35.15 5.99 29.83
C ALA A 40 -35.61 7.44 29.92
N GLN A 41 -36.79 7.74 29.36
CA GLN A 41 -37.27 9.11 29.22
C GLN A 41 -37.38 9.83 30.56
N ASP A 42 -37.74 9.11 31.63
CA ASP A 42 -37.83 9.64 32.99
C ASP A 42 -36.46 10.06 33.53
N THR A 43 -35.42 9.26 33.27
CA THR A 43 -34.04 9.58 33.67
C THR A 43 -33.44 10.74 32.88
N LEU A 44 -33.93 10.97 31.65
CA LEU A 44 -33.56 12.14 30.87
C LEU A 44 -34.26 13.39 31.40
N GLN A 45 -35.55 13.29 31.71
CA GLN A 45 -36.33 14.39 32.26
C GLN A 45 -35.84 14.80 33.65
N SER A 46 -35.48 13.85 34.52
CA SER A 46 -34.90 14.16 35.84
C SER A 46 -33.57 14.89 35.71
N ARG A 47 -32.70 14.46 34.78
CA ARG A 47 -31.39 15.06 34.55
C ARG A 47 -31.49 16.43 33.87
N ILE A 48 -32.45 16.61 32.97
CA ILE A 48 -32.78 17.91 32.40
C ILE A 48 -33.28 18.83 33.51
N ALA A 49 -34.19 18.37 34.37
CA ALA A 49 -34.70 19.14 35.50
C ALA A 49 -33.59 19.52 36.50
N GLU A 50 -32.64 18.63 36.79
CA GLU A 50 -31.48 18.94 37.64
C GLU A 50 -30.55 19.99 37.02
N LEU A 51 -30.34 19.93 35.70
CA LEU A 51 -29.49 20.88 35.00
C LEU A 51 -30.18 22.25 34.84
N THR A 52 -31.47 22.27 34.55
CA THR A 52 -32.23 23.52 34.40
C THR A 52 -32.60 24.17 35.73
N SER A 53 -32.84 23.39 36.79
CA SER A 53 -33.10 23.93 38.14
C SER A 53 -31.88 24.59 38.77
N ARG A 54 -30.65 24.12 38.45
CA ARG A 54 -29.41 24.83 38.83
C ARG A 54 -29.28 26.18 38.13
N ASP A 55 -29.67 26.28 36.87
CA ASP A 55 -29.65 27.54 36.12
C ASP A 55 -30.80 28.50 36.55
N SER A 56 -31.94 27.96 36.98
CA SER A 56 -33.03 28.76 37.57
C SER A 56 -32.68 29.30 38.96
N ALA A 57 -31.96 28.53 39.78
CA ALA A 57 -31.45 29.01 41.06
C ALA A 57 -30.35 30.07 40.89
N ALA A 58 -29.51 29.95 39.85
CA ALA A 58 -28.48 30.93 39.52
C ALA A 58 -29.03 32.23 38.89
N ARG A 59 -30.22 32.20 38.27
CA ARG A 59 -30.90 33.40 37.75
C ARG A 59 -31.70 34.17 38.80
N ALA A 60 -32.09 33.55 39.91
CA ALA A 60 -32.78 34.22 41.01
C ALA A 60 -31.81 34.96 41.97
N SER A 61 -30.49 34.77 41.84
CA SER A 61 -29.49 35.40 42.70
C SER A 61 -28.62 36.45 41.98
N ILE A 62 -29.16 37.16 40.97
CA ILE A 62 -28.48 38.30 40.31
C ILE A 62 -28.70 39.61 41.10
N SER A 63 -28.59 39.53 42.43
CA SER A 63 -28.46 40.71 43.30
C SER A 63 -27.69 40.30 44.56
N GLY A 64 -26.38 40.12 44.45
CA GLY A 64 -25.59 39.71 45.61
C GLY A 64 -24.13 39.41 45.31
N SER A 65 -23.34 40.48 45.18
CA SER A 65 -21.92 40.59 45.59
C SER A 65 -21.29 39.37 46.30
N LYS A 66 -20.30 38.72 45.67
CA LYS A 66 -18.94 38.37 46.17
C LYS A 66 -18.37 37.04 45.61
N THR A 67 -17.28 37.18 44.86
CA THR A 67 -16.06 36.33 44.82
C THR A 67 -16.20 34.80 44.88
N SER A 68 -15.77 34.09 43.82
CA SER A 68 -14.49 33.34 43.83
C SER A 68 -14.28 32.42 42.61
N LYS A 69 -13.04 32.46 42.10
CA LYS A 69 -12.35 31.47 41.26
C LYS A 69 -12.89 31.20 39.84
N ALA A 70 -12.65 32.15 38.95
CA ALA A 70 -12.36 31.83 37.56
C ALA A 70 -10.95 31.21 37.48
N ALA A 71 -10.85 30.03 36.86
CA ALA A 71 -9.59 29.37 36.57
C ALA A 71 -8.78 30.23 35.58
N ILE A 72 -7.56 30.58 35.98
CA ILE A 72 -6.56 31.25 35.16
C ILE A 72 -6.17 30.31 34.01
N PRO A 73 -6.19 30.73 32.73
CA PRO A 73 -5.59 29.93 31.67
C PRO A 73 -4.08 29.90 31.89
N LEU A 74 -3.52 28.70 32.02
CA LEU A 74 -2.07 28.48 32.06
C LEU A 74 -1.46 29.11 30.80
N SER A 75 -0.58 30.08 31.03
CA SER A 75 0.13 30.85 30.03
C SER A 75 0.72 29.96 28.94
N ALA A 76 0.43 30.27 27.68
CA ALA A 76 1.15 29.74 26.53
C ALA A 76 2.64 30.09 26.69
N ALA A 77 3.43 29.13 27.14
CA ALA A 77 4.86 29.28 27.31
C ALA A 77 5.50 29.33 25.92
N LYS A 78 5.92 30.52 25.50
CA LYS A 78 6.69 30.74 24.28
C LYS A 78 8.10 30.19 24.50
N VAL A 79 8.57 29.35 23.59
CA VAL A 79 9.91 28.74 23.67
C VAL A 79 10.81 29.39 22.62
N GLN A 80 11.95 29.93 23.06
CA GLN A 80 12.94 30.56 22.18
C GLN A 80 13.56 29.54 21.23
N VAL A 81 13.58 29.85 19.93
CA VAL A 81 14.17 28.97 18.92
C VAL A 81 15.61 29.38 18.66
N GLY A 82 16.55 28.77 19.39
CA GLY A 82 17.99 28.89 19.14
C GLY A 82 18.66 30.14 19.72
N LYS A 83 19.99 30.08 19.90
CA LYS A 83 20.82 31.16 20.50
C LYS A 83 21.15 32.31 19.53
N ALA A 84 20.58 32.33 18.33
CA ALA A 84 20.88 33.34 17.33
C ALA A 84 19.84 34.47 17.41
N ALA A 85 20.21 35.57 18.08
CA ALA A 85 19.44 36.80 18.08
C ALA A 85 19.85 37.64 16.86
N LEU A 86 18.86 38.13 16.10
CA LEU A 86 19.12 39.09 15.03
C LEU A 86 19.15 40.50 15.63
N GLU A 87 20.28 41.19 15.50
CA GLU A 87 20.38 42.62 15.86
C GLU A 87 19.88 43.47 14.70
N VAL A 88 18.79 44.20 14.92
CA VAL A 88 18.34 45.23 13.98
C VAL A 88 18.90 46.56 14.44
N VAL A 89 19.91 47.07 13.72
CA VAL A 89 20.54 48.36 14.01
C VAL A 89 19.75 49.47 13.33
N GLY A 90 18.86 50.13 14.09
CA GLY A 90 18.19 51.37 13.70
C GLY A 90 18.81 52.58 14.41
N LYS A 91 18.77 53.76 13.76
CA LYS A 91 19.51 54.98 14.17
C LYS A 91 19.21 55.54 15.57
N ARG A 92 18.26 54.99 16.35
CA ARG A 92 17.93 55.57 17.67
C ARG A 92 17.78 54.60 18.85
N LYS A 93 17.64 53.29 18.67
CA LYS A 93 17.71 52.28 19.77
C LYS A 93 18.10 50.90 19.22
N ARG A 94 18.94 50.16 19.96
CA ARG A 94 19.26 48.75 19.70
C ARG A 94 18.23 47.89 20.40
N GLU A 95 17.34 47.24 19.65
CA GLU A 95 16.37 46.29 20.19
C GLU A 95 16.73 44.87 19.73
N ARG A 96 16.84 43.96 20.71
CA ARG A 96 17.17 42.56 20.48
C ARG A 96 15.87 41.77 20.35
N VAL A 97 15.45 41.47 19.13
CA VAL A 97 14.24 40.69 18.88
C VAL A 97 14.63 39.22 18.74
N VAL A 98 14.22 38.41 19.72
CA VAL A 98 14.35 36.95 19.64
C VAL A 98 13.09 36.41 18.97
N PRO A 99 13.20 35.61 17.88
CA PRO A 99 12.03 35.01 17.26
C PRO A 99 11.36 34.03 18.24
N GLU A 100 10.18 34.40 18.72
CA GLU A 100 9.32 33.53 19.53
C GLU A 100 8.39 32.76 18.59
N LYS A 101 8.43 31.42 18.65
CA LYS A 101 7.38 30.58 18.05
C LYS A 101 6.47 30.06 19.15
N ASP A 102 5.19 30.00 18.85
CA ASP A 102 4.22 29.31 19.69
C ASP A 102 4.67 27.86 19.83
N ALA A 103 4.88 27.42 21.08
CA ALA A 103 5.20 26.03 21.35
C ALA A 103 4.07 25.15 20.77
N PRO A 104 4.38 24.02 20.12
CA PRO A 104 3.34 23.12 19.66
C PRO A 104 2.48 22.78 20.86
N VAL A 105 1.18 23.12 20.79
CA VAL A 105 0.19 22.74 21.80
C VAL A 105 0.46 21.28 22.13
N GLN A 106 0.87 21.01 23.37
CA GLN A 106 1.19 19.66 23.81
C GLN A 106 -0.10 18.86 23.70
N ARG A 107 -0.28 18.19 22.56
CA ARG A 107 -1.44 17.37 22.29
C ARG A 107 -1.53 16.32 23.37
N SER A 108 -2.72 16.12 23.91
CA SER A 108 -2.93 15.12 24.95
C SER A 108 -2.43 13.75 24.46
N THR A 109 -1.96 12.90 25.37
CA THR A 109 -1.46 11.56 25.02
C THR A 109 -2.49 10.75 24.24
N ALA A 110 -3.79 10.97 24.52
CA ALA A 110 -4.91 10.41 23.78
C ALA A 110 -5.00 10.92 22.33
N GLU A 111 -4.82 12.22 22.09
CA GLU A 111 -4.80 12.81 20.74
C GLU A 111 -3.61 12.32 19.91
N ALA A 112 -2.43 12.18 20.53
CA ALA A 112 -1.25 11.67 19.85
C ALA A 112 -1.42 10.20 19.43
N VAL A 113 -2.04 9.37 20.29
CA VAL A 113 -2.39 7.98 19.95
C VAL A 113 -3.47 7.93 18.87
N GLY A 114 -4.51 8.78 18.95
CA GLY A 114 -5.55 8.89 17.94
C GLY A 114 -5.00 9.25 16.56
N LEU A 115 -4.09 10.23 16.49
CA LEU A 115 -3.43 10.62 15.24
C LEU A 115 -2.53 9.51 14.67
N LYS A 116 -1.83 8.75 15.52
CA LYS A 116 -1.05 7.59 15.07
C LYS A 116 -1.94 6.52 14.45
N ILE A 117 -3.08 6.21 15.07
CA ILE A 117 -4.05 5.23 14.55
C ILE A 117 -4.64 5.71 13.22
N LEU A 118 -5.03 6.98 13.13
CA LEU A 118 -5.53 7.56 11.88
C LEU A 118 -4.47 7.53 10.77
N HIS A 119 -3.22 7.90 11.07
CA HIS A 119 -2.14 7.86 10.09
C HIS A 119 -1.86 6.42 9.64
N GLN A 120 -1.89 5.46 10.56
CA GLN A 120 -1.74 4.04 10.24
C GLN A 120 -2.91 3.52 9.41
N ALA A 121 -4.14 3.95 9.68
CA ALA A 121 -5.32 3.59 8.89
C ALA A 121 -5.24 4.15 7.46
N VAL A 122 -4.90 5.43 7.30
CA VAL A 122 -4.69 6.08 6.00
C VAL A 122 -3.57 5.37 5.22
N LYS A 123 -2.46 5.06 5.89
CA LYS A 123 -1.35 4.31 5.30
C LYS A 123 -1.80 2.91 4.91
N SER A 124 -2.56 2.19 5.73
CA SER A 124 -3.06 0.85 5.39
C SER A 124 -4.07 0.84 4.24
N GLN A 125 -4.84 1.91 4.07
CA GLN A 125 -5.79 2.07 2.97
C GLN A 125 -5.09 2.26 1.63
N SER A 126 -3.93 2.92 1.60
CA SER A 126 -3.14 3.17 0.39
C SER A 126 -2.06 2.12 0.13
N HIS A 127 -1.45 1.55 1.18
CA HIS A 127 -0.26 0.70 1.09
C HIS A 127 -0.49 -0.71 0.50
N GLY A 128 -1.73 -1.05 0.14
CA GLY A 128 -2.06 -2.28 -0.59
C GLY A 128 -2.93 -2.06 -1.82
N ARG A 129 -3.22 -0.79 -2.18
CA ARG A 129 -4.09 -0.49 -3.31
C ARG A 129 -3.24 -0.44 -4.57
N LEU A 130 -3.00 -1.61 -5.16
CA LEU A 130 -2.44 -1.69 -6.51
C LEU A 130 -3.34 -0.87 -7.45
N LEU A 131 -2.73 0.08 -8.15
CA LEU A 131 -3.42 0.84 -9.18
C LEU A 131 -3.93 -0.15 -10.23
N PRO A 132 -5.15 0.01 -10.78
CA PRO A 132 -5.68 -0.91 -11.80
C PRO A 132 -4.72 -1.12 -12.99
N HIS A 133 -3.90 -0.12 -13.31
CA HIS A 133 -2.89 -0.19 -14.37
C HIS A 133 -1.60 -0.91 -13.97
N GLN A 134 -1.25 -0.97 -12.67
CA GLN A 134 -0.05 -1.69 -12.20
C GLN A 134 -0.16 -3.19 -12.51
N ASN A 135 -1.31 -3.81 -12.28
CA ASN A 135 -1.51 -5.23 -12.61
C ASN A 135 -1.32 -5.52 -14.10
N ARG A 136 -1.73 -4.60 -14.97
CA ARG A 136 -1.55 -4.73 -16.42
C ARG A 136 -0.07 -4.63 -16.77
N HIS A 137 0.63 -3.63 -16.24
CA HIS A 137 2.06 -3.48 -16.48
C HIS A 137 2.85 -4.66 -15.94
N ASP A 138 2.56 -5.14 -14.73
CA ASP A 138 3.22 -6.32 -14.14
C ASP A 138 3.02 -7.57 -15.01
N TYR A 139 1.82 -7.76 -15.55
CA TYR A 139 1.54 -8.84 -16.48
C TYR A 139 2.32 -8.69 -17.79
N GLU A 140 2.35 -7.48 -18.38
CA GLU A 140 3.13 -7.18 -19.57
C GLU A 140 4.65 -7.37 -19.34
N TYR A 141 5.16 -7.01 -18.16
CA TYR A 141 6.55 -7.25 -17.78
C TYR A 141 6.86 -8.74 -17.64
N ARG A 142 5.97 -9.52 -17.02
CA ARG A 142 6.12 -10.99 -16.94
C ARG A 142 6.11 -11.62 -18.32
N LEU A 143 5.19 -11.22 -19.20
CA LEU A 143 5.16 -11.71 -20.58
C LEU A 143 6.44 -11.36 -21.35
N ARG A 144 6.93 -10.12 -21.23
CA ARG A 144 8.20 -9.71 -21.83
C ARG A 144 9.36 -10.54 -21.29
N SER A 145 9.45 -10.72 -19.98
CA SER A 145 10.50 -11.53 -19.35
C SER A 145 10.50 -12.98 -19.87
N VAL A 146 9.32 -13.63 -19.91
CA VAL A 146 9.18 -14.99 -20.44
C VAL A 146 9.56 -15.06 -21.92
N ALA A 147 9.15 -14.07 -22.72
CA ALA A 147 9.49 -14.02 -24.14
C ALA A 147 11.01 -13.83 -24.35
N THR A 148 11.63 -12.89 -23.64
CA THR A 148 13.09 -12.66 -23.70
C THR A 148 13.85 -13.90 -23.28
N MET A 149 13.39 -14.58 -22.22
CA MET A 149 13.97 -15.83 -21.74
C MET A 149 13.90 -16.94 -22.80
N GLY A 150 12.75 -17.09 -23.47
CA GLY A 150 12.60 -18.03 -24.59
C GLY A 150 13.51 -17.70 -25.78
N VAL A 151 13.65 -16.43 -26.14
CA VAL A 151 14.56 -15.98 -27.20
C VAL A 151 16.02 -16.29 -26.84
N VAL A 152 16.44 -16.00 -25.61
CA VAL A 152 17.81 -16.31 -25.14
C VAL A 152 18.06 -17.82 -25.12
N GLN A 153 17.08 -18.62 -24.70
CA GLN A 153 17.18 -20.08 -24.71
C GLN A 153 17.37 -20.61 -26.13
N LEU A 154 16.55 -20.15 -27.09
CA LEU A 154 16.66 -20.53 -28.51
C LEU A 154 17.99 -20.09 -29.12
N PHE A 155 18.45 -18.89 -28.78
CA PHE A 155 19.74 -18.37 -29.26
C PHE A 155 20.90 -19.22 -28.75
N ASN A 156 20.91 -19.55 -27.46
CA ASN A 156 21.95 -20.36 -26.85
C ASN A 156 21.94 -21.81 -27.37
N SER A 157 20.77 -22.43 -27.55
CA SER A 157 20.66 -23.78 -28.11
C SER A 157 21.11 -23.83 -29.58
N LEU A 158 20.79 -22.81 -30.37
CA LEU A 158 21.26 -22.69 -31.75
C LEU A 158 22.78 -22.49 -31.80
N ALA A 159 23.34 -21.66 -30.91
CA ALA A 159 24.78 -21.49 -30.80
C ALA A 159 25.50 -22.81 -30.42
N GLN A 160 24.96 -23.59 -29.47
CA GLN A 160 25.49 -24.90 -29.10
C GLN A 160 25.41 -25.91 -30.25
N SER A 161 24.28 -25.94 -30.97
CA SER A 161 24.08 -26.79 -32.14
C SER A 161 25.07 -26.49 -33.26
N ARG A 162 25.33 -25.20 -33.55
CA ARG A 162 26.35 -24.79 -34.53
C ARG A 162 27.75 -25.20 -34.10
N LYS A 163 28.12 -24.99 -32.82
CA LYS A 163 29.41 -25.41 -32.26
C LYS A 163 29.62 -26.93 -32.39
N ALA A 164 28.60 -27.73 -32.11
CA ALA A 164 28.67 -29.18 -32.27
C ALA A 164 28.81 -29.61 -33.73
N SER A 165 28.13 -28.90 -34.66
CA SER A 165 28.24 -29.16 -36.09
C SER A 165 29.65 -28.86 -36.62
N THR A 166 30.27 -27.77 -36.17
CA THR A 166 31.66 -27.42 -36.53
C THR A 166 32.68 -28.35 -35.87
N ALA A 167 32.40 -28.88 -34.68
CA ALA A 167 33.29 -29.86 -34.04
C ALA A 167 33.39 -31.16 -34.84
N LEU A 168 32.27 -31.62 -35.45
CA LEU A 168 32.29 -32.77 -36.35
C LEU A 168 33.17 -32.56 -37.60
N GLU A 169 33.24 -31.33 -38.13
CA GLU A 169 34.13 -31.01 -39.25
C GLU A 169 35.60 -31.22 -38.91
N ALA A 170 35.96 -30.91 -37.66
CA ALA A 170 37.34 -31.05 -37.18
C ALA A 170 37.70 -32.52 -36.90
N GLU A 171 36.74 -33.36 -36.49
CA GLU A 171 36.99 -34.75 -36.10
C GLU A 171 36.88 -35.75 -37.27
N GLU A 172 36.02 -35.53 -38.26
CA GLU A 172 35.74 -36.51 -39.32
C GLU A 172 36.57 -36.30 -40.62
N MET A 173 37.86 -36.57 -40.56
CA MET A 173 38.77 -36.56 -41.74
C MET A 173 38.62 -37.76 -42.69
N ARG A 174 37.79 -38.76 -42.36
CA ARG A 174 37.75 -40.08 -43.04
C ARG A 174 36.48 -40.36 -43.84
N LEU A 175 35.52 -39.43 -43.87
CA LEU A 175 34.22 -39.61 -44.54
C LEU A 175 34.13 -38.78 -45.82
N THR A 176 33.30 -39.23 -46.76
CA THR A 176 32.95 -38.45 -47.95
C THR A 176 32.13 -37.22 -47.54
N SER A 177 32.25 -36.13 -48.31
CA SER A 177 31.58 -34.85 -48.05
C SER A 177 30.10 -35.01 -47.73
N ASP A 178 29.40 -35.85 -48.47
CA ASP A 178 27.95 -36.01 -48.37
C ASP A 178 27.55 -36.66 -47.04
N LYS A 179 28.32 -37.67 -46.61
CA LYS A 179 28.10 -38.34 -45.31
C LYS A 179 28.39 -37.40 -44.14
N VAL A 180 29.40 -36.54 -44.27
CA VAL A 180 29.71 -35.51 -43.28
C VAL A 180 28.56 -34.50 -43.19
N MET A 181 27.98 -34.08 -44.32
CA MET A 181 26.85 -33.15 -44.34
C MET A 181 25.58 -33.74 -43.72
N GLU A 182 25.28 -35.01 -43.98
CA GLU A 182 24.15 -35.70 -43.34
C GLU A 182 24.34 -35.79 -41.82
N LYS A 183 25.52 -36.21 -41.36
CA LYS A 183 25.83 -36.30 -39.93
C LYS A 183 25.76 -34.96 -39.22
N LYS A 184 26.26 -33.88 -39.85
CA LYS A 184 26.11 -32.51 -39.33
C LYS A 184 24.64 -32.17 -39.11
N GLN A 185 23.78 -32.46 -40.08
CA GLN A 185 22.36 -32.15 -39.95
C GLN A 185 21.71 -32.93 -38.81
N VAL A 186 22.06 -34.21 -38.64
CA VAL A 186 21.54 -35.05 -37.56
C VAL A 186 22.00 -34.52 -36.20
N VAL A 187 23.31 -34.35 -36.02
CA VAL A 187 23.88 -33.89 -34.74
C VAL A 187 23.47 -32.46 -34.42
N SER A 188 23.41 -31.57 -35.41
CA SER A 188 22.88 -30.21 -35.24
C SER A 188 21.46 -30.22 -34.67
N LYS A 189 20.57 -31.06 -35.22
CA LYS A 189 19.17 -31.19 -34.77
C LYS A 189 19.09 -31.81 -33.38
N GLU A 190 19.84 -32.87 -33.12
CA GLU A 190 19.81 -33.58 -31.84
C GLU A 190 20.36 -32.73 -30.70
N VAL A 191 21.50 -32.07 -30.91
CA VAL A 191 22.10 -31.16 -29.92
C VAL A 191 21.20 -29.97 -29.65
N PHE A 192 20.57 -29.40 -30.69
CA PHE A 192 19.59 -28.33 -30.53
C PHE A 192 18.41 -28.76 -29.64
N LEU A 193 17.82 -29.93 -29.93
CA LEU A 193 16.70 -30.46 -29.17
C LEU A 193 17.11 -30.86 -27.74
N ALA A 194 18.31 -31.40 -27.55
CA ALA A 194 18.85 -31.73 -26.24
C ALA A 194 19.03 -30.46 -25.40
N ALA A 195 19.64 -29.41 -25.97
CA ALA A 195 19.83 -28.12 -25.31
C ALA A 195 18.50 -27.44 -24.93
N LEU A 196 17.46 -27.58 -25.75
CA LEU A 196 16.11 -27.07 -25.43
C LEU A 196 15.43 -27.81 -24.29
N ARG A 197 15.73 -29.10 -24.11
CA ARG A 197 15.14 -29.94 -23.06
C ARG A 197 15.83 -29.77 -21.71
N GLN A 198 17.03 -29.18 -21.66
CA GLN A 198 17.72 -29.00 -20.39
C GLN A 198 16.95 -28.03 -19.49
N PRO A 199 16.64 -28.42 -18.23
CA PRO A 199 16.04 -27.51 -17.29
C PRO A 199 17.01 -26.36 -17.05
N GLN A 200 16.55 -25.13 -17.28
CA GLN A 200 17.34 -23.95 -16.95
C GLN A 200 17.58 -23.96 -15.44
N GLN A 201 18.85 -24.06 -15.04
CA GLN A 201 19.24 -23.85 -13.65
C GLN A 201 19.13 -22.35 -13.39
N TYR A 202 18.11 -21.98 -12.61
CA TYR A 202 17.84 -20.62 -12.14
C TYR A 202 18.25 -20.47 -10.68
#